data_AF-A0A7S1B3R1-F1
#
_entry.id   AF-A0A7S1B3R1-F1
#
_cell.length_a   1.000
_cell.length_b   1.000
_cell.length_c   1.000
_cell.angle_alpha   90.00
_cell.angle_beta   90.00
_cell.angle_gamma   90.00
#
_symmetry.space_group_name_H-M   'P 1'
#
loop_
_entity.id
_entity.type
_entity.pdbx_description
1 polymer ?
#
loop_
_entity_poly.entity_id
_entity_poly.type
_entity_poly.pdbx_seq_one_letter_code
_entity_poly.pdbx_strand_id
1 'polypeptide(L)'
;NHASTRTGFNKHPNAKIRWAANHIETQHLLHSSVELVKEKKAPKPFLEFVATRDIEPDEEVLIDYGEMWEDAWKGHLATWSLKQSLEKQETPSLSILTMNRNKFDVSHSWTDVHMTFCDKVKIDEETVAGNATKFHRFDEDDEFIDFDLIESPFVPCKIQGTNREKETFDVVYYWNAYNVNITIVTQRVLKMYSSEYLILKDLPAKNVHFIEKPERSCERKTGSFRHAIMIPDDMFPESWKDLSNDI
;
A
#
# COMPACT_ATOMS: atom_id res chain seq x y z
N ASN A 1 2.41 9.53 12.95
CA ASN A 1 2.42 9.10 14.36
C ASN A 1 1.53 10.02 15.17
N HIS A 2 0.83 9.45 16.16
CA HIS A 2 -0.17 10.17 16.94
C HIS A 2 0.44 10.77 18.22
N ALA A 3 0.12 12.02 18.53
CA ALA A 3 0.27 12.61 19.85
C ALA A 3 -0.87 13.61 20.12
N SER A 4 -1.19 13.83 21.38
CA SER A 4 -2.31 14.66 21.78
C SER A 4 -2.08 15.34 23.11
N THR A 5 -2.70 16.51 23.28
CA THR A 5 -2.70 17.24 24.55
C THR A 5 -3.71 16.68 25.55
N ARG A 6 -4.68 15.85 25.11
CA ARG A 6 -5.76 15.30 25.95
C ARG A 6 -5.29 14.17 26.86
N THR A 7 -4.27 13.44 26.46
CA THR A 7 -3.92 12.14 27.04
C THR A 7 -2.81 12.20 28.09
N GLY A 8 -2.30 13.40 28.41
CA GLY A 8 -1.25 13.59 29.42
C GLY A 8 0.08 12.89 29.10
N PHE A 9 0.26 12.37 27.88
CA PHE A 9 1.53 11.81 27.44
C PHE A 9 2.59 12.92 27.33
N ASN A 10 3.85 12.56 27.58
CA ASN A 10 4.99 13.49 27.56
C ASN A 10 5.29 14.11 26.18
N LYS A 11 4.60 13.70 25.12
CA LYS A 11 4.79 14.19 23.76
C LYS A 11 3.54 14.91 23.28
N HIS A 12 3.73 16.09 22.71
CA HIS A 12 2.69 16.90 22.10
C HIS A 12 2.79 16.87 20.57
N PRO A 13 1.67 17.06 19.84
CA PRO A 13 1.71 17.17 18.39
C PRO A 13 2.58 18.38 17.98
N ASN A 14 3.49 18.17 17.04
CA ASN A 14 4.39 19.18 16.49
C ASN A 14 4.08 19.49 15.01
N ALA A 15 3.05 18.84 14.45
CA ALA A 15 2.48 19.14 13.16
C ALA A 15 0.94 19.05 13.20
N LYS A 16 0.29 19.67 12.22
CA LYS A 16 -1.16 19.63 12.03
C LYS A 16 -1.53 19.52 10.55
N ILE A 17 -2.73 19.03 10.29
CA ILE A 17 -3.34 19.03 8.96
C ILE A 17 -3.99 20.40 8.74
N ARG A 18 -3.89 20.94 7.52
CA ARG A 18 -4.69 22.08 7.07
C ARG A 18 -4.95 21.99 5.57
N TRP A 19 -5.86 22.81 5.04
CA TRP A 19 -5.96 22.99 3.59
C TRP A 19 -4.71 23.66 3.03
N ALA A 20 -4.31 23.25 1.82
CA ALA A 20 -3.12 23.77 1.14
C ALA A 20 -3.21 25.28 0.91
N ALA A 21 -2.44 26.05 1.68
CA ALA A 21 -2.54 27.52 1.71
C ALA A 21 -2.08 28.17 0.39
N ASN A 22 -1.08 27.58 -0.27
CA ASN A 22 -0.48 28.13 -1.49
C ASN A 22 -1.05 27.50 -2.78
N HIS A 23 -2.04 26.61 -2.68
CA HIS A 23 -2.65 25.98 -3.83
C HIS A 23 -3.90 26.76 -4.28
N ILE A 24 -3.76 27.53 -5.36
CA ILE A 24 -4.78 28.47 -5.86
C ILE A 24 -6.15 27.81 -6.01
N GLU A 25 -6.21 26.61 -6.60
CA GLU A 25 -7.48 25.92 -6.79
C GLU A 25 -8.11 25.46 -5.47
N THR A 26 -7.31 25.04 -4.48
CA THR A 26 -7.83 24.71 -3.16
C THR A 26 -8.44 25.94 -2.51
N GLN A 27 -7.72 27.06 -2.51
CA GLN A 27 -8.22 28.32 -1.95
C GLN A 27 -9.50 28.78 -2.66
N HIS A 28 -9.56 28.73 -3.99
CA HIS A 28 -10.79 29.05 -4.73
C HIS A 28 -11.96 28.15 -4.33
N LEU A 29 -11.73 26.84 -4.21
CA LEU A 29 -12.78 25.89 -3.85
C LEU A 29 -13.32 26.16 -2.45
N LEU A 30 -12.47 26.46 -1.46
CA LEU A 30 -12.91 26.74 -0.08
C LEU A 30 -13.86 27.93 0.04
N HIS A 31 -13.85 28.85 -0.94
CA HIS A 31 -14.78 29.99 -1.01
C HIS A 31 -15.97 29.76 -1.98
N SER A 32 -16.05 28.59 -2.61
CA SER A 32 -17.11 28.25 -3.57
C SER A 32 -18.32 27.60 -2.88
N SER A 33 -19.50 27.75 -3.49
CA SER A 33 -20.70 27.01 -3.04
C SER A 33 -20.57 25.53 -3.35
N VAL A 34 -21.34 24.69 -2.63
CA VAL A 34 -21.30 23.23 -2.82
C VAL A 34 -21.76 22.83 -4.23
N GLU A 35 -22.67 23.59 -4.85
CA GLU A 35 -23.15 23.37 -6.22
C GLU A 35 -22.00 23.53 -7.22
N LEU A 36 -21.21 24.61 -7.09
CA LEU A 36 -20.09 24.87 -7.97
C LEU A 36 -18.96 23.84 -7.80
N VAL A 37 -18.76 23.34 -6.58
CA VAL A 37 -17.83 22.24 -6.31
C VAL A 37 -18.31 20.95 -6.99
N LYS A 38 -19.61 20.64 -6.93
CA LYS A 38 -20.22 19.46 -7.57
C LYS A 38 -20.15 19.51 -9.11
N GLU A 39 -20.26 20.71 -9.69
CA GLU A 39 -20.20 20.89 -11.15
C GLU A 39 -18.79 20.69 -11.73
N LYS A 40 -17.74 20.83 -10.91
CA LYS A 40 -16.39 20.51 -11.35
C LYS A 40 -16.26 19.00 -11.59
N LYS A 41 -15.71 18.63 -12.76
CA LYS A 41 -15.43 17.23 -13.11
C LYS A 41 -14.32 16.60 -12.26
N ALA A 42 -13.49 17.41 -11.59
CA ALA A 42 -12.38 16.94 -10.76
C ALA A 42 -11.98 17.98 -9.70
N PRO A 43 -12.85 18.34 -8.73
CA PRO A 43 -12.43 19.16 -7.60
C PRO A 43 -11.40 18.37 -6.79
N LYS A 44 -10.17 18.88 -6.73
CA LYS A 44 -9.07 18.26 -5.97
C LYS A 44 -8.55 19.26 -4.95
N PRO A 45 -9.30 19.51 -3.85
CA PRO A 45 -8.73 20.25 -2.75
C PRO A 45 -7.62 19.41 -2.11
N PHE A 46 -6.50 20.06 -1.77
CA PHE A 46 -5.35 19.38 -1.17
C PHE A 46 -5.27 19.69 0.32
N LEU A 47 -4.99 18.66 1.10
CA LEU A 47 -4.58 18.79 2.49
C LEU A 47 -3.05 18.74 2.57
N GLU A 48 -2.50 19.51 3.49
CA GLU A 48 -1.07 19.53 3.79
C GLU A 48 -0.83 19.34 5.28
N PHE A 49 0.32 18.73 5.59
CA PHE A 49 0.86 18.66 6.95
C PHE A 49 1.81 19.83 7.13
N VAL A 50 1.60 20.61 8.19
CA VAL A 50 2.47 21.74 8.53
C VAL A 50 2.96 21.64 9.95
N ALA A 51 4.23 21.95 10.15
CA ALA A 51 4.81 22.04 11.48
C ALA A 51 4.16 23.19 12.27
N THR A 52 3.89 22.97 13.56
CA THR A 52 3.34 23.99 14.46
C THR A 52 4.43 24.74 15.22
N ARG A 53 5.67 24.26 15.13
CA ARG A 53 6.91 24.82 15.65
C ARG A 53 8.09 24.25 14.85
N ASP A 54 9.29 24.71 15.13
CA ASP A 54 10.50 24.08 14.59
C ASP A 54 10.61 22.62 15.06
N ILE A 55 11.05 21.75 14.14
CA ILE A 55 11.23 20.31 14.36
C ILE A 55 12.72 20.03 14.11
N GLU A 56 13.40 19.50 15.12
CA GLU A 56 14.84 19.22 15.04
C GLU A 56 15.13 18.03 14.12
N PRO A 57 16.36 17.92 13.54
CA PRO A 57 16.79 16.71 12.88
C PRO A 57 16.59 15.49 13.77
N ASP A 58 16.10 14.39 13.19
CA ASP A 58 15.77 13.13 13.87
C ASP A 58 14.61 13.23 14.90
N GLU A 59 13.97 14.40 15.05
CA GLU A 59 12.74 14.51 15.83
C GLU A 59 11.56 13.87 15.08
N GLU A 60 10.78 13.09 15.82
CA GLU A 60 9.59 12.43 15.29
C GLU A 60 8.47 13.44 14.97
N VAL A 61 7.89 13.35 13.78
CA VAL A 61 6.72 14.15 13.38
C VAL A 61 5.45 13.52 13.96
N LEU A 62 4.75 14.30 14.79
CA LEU A 62 3.59 13.90 15.56
C LEU A 62 2.41 14.81 15.22
N ILE A 63 1.27 14.20 14.92
CA ILE A 63 0.01 14.91 14.70
C ILE A 63 -1.08 14.37 15.62
N ASP A 64 -2.07 15.19 15.89
CA ASP A 64 -3.26 14.75 16.58
C ASP A 64 -4.21 14.03 15.60
N TYR A 65 -4.59 12.78 15.92
CA TYR A 65 -5.52 11.99 15.10
C TYR A 65 -6.99 12.18 15.56
N GLY A 66 -7.22 12.90 16.65
CA GLY A 66 -8.54 13.18 17.21
C GLY A 66 -8.97 12.21 18.32
N GLU A 67 -10.00 12.64 19.05
CA GLU A 67 -10.55 11.94 20.23
C GLU A 67 -11.12 10.56 19.88
N MET A 68 -11.84 10.44 18.75
CA MET A 68 -12.40 9.15 18.32
C MET A 68 -11.31 8.08 18.10
N TRP A 69 -10.18 8.47 17.51
CA TRP A 69 -9.05 7.57 17.32
C TRP A 69 -8.45 7.16 18.67
N GLU A 70 -8.28 8.10 19.59
CA GLU A 70 -7.75 7.84 20.93
C GLU A 70 -8.62 6.87 21.71
N ASP A 71 -9.94 7.05 21.69
CA ASP A 71 -10.85 6.19 22.42
C ASP A 71 -10.88 4.78 21.83
N ALA A 72 -10.86 4.67 20.51
CA ALA A 72 -10.70 3.39 19.83
C ALA A 72 -9.36 2.72 20.21
N TRP A 73 -8.28 3.49 20.30
CA TRP A 73 -6.97 2.97 20.70
C TRP A 73 -6.96 2.49 22.16
N LYS A 74 -7.55 3.25 23.09
CA LYS A 74 -7.72 2.82 24.49
C LYS A 74 -8.54 1.54 24.58
N GLY A 75 -9.65 1.45 23.83
CA GLY A 75 -10.48 0.24 23.75
C GLY A 75 -9.73 -0.95 23.17
N HIS A 76 -8.90 -0.72 22.15
CA HIS A 76 -8.02 -1.74 21.60
C HIS A 76 -7.03 -2.23 22.67
N LEU A 77 -6.33 -1.34 23.36
CA LEU A 77 -5.37 -1.70 24.41
C LEU A 77 -6.02 -2.47 25.57
N ALA A 78 -7.27 -2.18 25.92
CA ALA A 78 -8.00 -2.89 26.97
C ALA A 78 -8.31 -4.35 26.62
N THR A 79 -8.44 -4.66 25.32
CA THR A 79 -8.77 -6.01 24.82
C THR A 79 -7.55 -6.72 24.23
N TRP A 80 -6.47 -5.99 23.96
CA TRP A 80 -5.25 -6.50 23.36
C TRP A 80 -4.44 -7.32 24.38
N SER A 81 -4.32 -8.63 24.14
CA SER A 81 -3.48 -9.51 24.97
C SER A 81 -2.08 -9.66 24.35
N LEU A 82 -1.05 -9.43 25.16
CA LEU A 82 0.36 -9.56 24.77
C LEU A 82 0.71 -10.97 24.25
N LYS A 83 -0.07 -11.98 24.62
CA LYS A 83 0.14 -13.36 24.18
C LYS A 83 -0.12 -13.54 22.68
N GLN A 84 -1.08 -12.80 22.10
CA GLN A 84 -1.36 -12.81 20.66
C GLN A 84 -0.26 -12.13 19.83
N SER A 85 0.50 -11.18 20.40
CA SER A 85 1.58 -10.49 19.69
C SER A 85 2.89 -11.27 19.70
N LEU A 86 3.15 -12.04 20.76
CA LEU A 86 4.36 -12.87 20.88
C LEU A 86 4.26 -14.20 20.11
N GLU A 87 3.08 -14.80 20.03
CA GLU A 87 2.88 -16.06 19.26
C GLU A 87 2.84 -15.84 17.73
N LYS A 88 2.65 -14.59 17.27
CA LYS A 88 2.59 -14.21 15.84
C LYS A 88 3.79 -13.39 15.35
N GLN A 89 4.88 -13.32 16.12
CA GLN A 89 6.17 -12.88 15.59
C GLN A 89 6.74 -13.98 14.68
N GLU A 90 6.05 -14.22 13.56
CA GLU A 90 6.72 -14.70 12.37
C GLU A 90 7.84 -13.71 12.08
N THR A 91 9.02 -14.27 11.78
CA THR A 91 10.30 -13.60 11.58
C THR A 91 10.15 -12.17 11.07
N PRO A 92 10.91 -11.21 11.63
CA PRO A 92 10.83 -9.82 11.21
C PRO A 92 10.85 -9.80 9.70
N SER A 93 9.85 -9.14 9.08
CA SER A 93 9.95 -8.80 7.68
C SER A 93 11.29 -8.11 7.54
N LEU A 94 12.27 -8.86 7.02
CA LEU A 94 13.55 -8.30 6.67
C LEU A 94 13.18 -7.14 5.78
N SER A 95 13.47 -5.92 6.24
CA SER A 95 12.82 -4.74 5.67
C SER A 95 12.96 -4.84 4.16
N ILE A 96 11.88 -4.63 3.41
CA ILE A 96 11.91 -4.70 1.95
C ILE A 96 13.11 -3.91 1.38
N LEU A 97 13.53 -2.85 2.08
CA LEU A 97 14.76 -2.11 1.84
C LEU A 97 16.03 -2.97 1.93
N THR A 98 16.20 -3.78 2.98
CA THR A 98 17.28 -4.77 3.12
C THR A 98 17.30 -5.75 1.97
N MET A 99 16.14 -6.34 1.62
CA MET A 99 16.03 -7.27 0.49
C MET A 99 16.38 -6.58 -0.85
N ASN A 100 15.95 -5.34 -1.04
CA ASN A 100 16.28 -4.59 -2.25
C ASN A 100 17.75 -4.13 -2.30
N ARG A 101 18.41 -3.93 -1.15
CA ARG A 101 19.85 -3.64 -1.05
C ARG A 101 20.73 -4.87 -1.25
N ASN A 102 20.27 -6.05 -0.78
CA ASN A 102 21.02 -7.31 -0.87
C ASN A 102 20.12 -8.43 -1.42
N LYS A 103 19.86 -8.37 -2.73
CA LYS A 103 18.90 -9.26 -3.42
C LYS A 103 19.33 -10.74 -3.47
N PHE A 104 20.56 -11.06 -3.12
CA PHE A 104 21.12 -12.41 -3.20
C PHE A 104 21.30 -13.07 -1.83
N ASP A 105 20.79 -12.45 -0.77
CA ASP A 105 20.89 -13.00 0.58
C ASP A 105 19.85 -14.08 0.83
N VAL A 106 20.28 -15.34 0.73
CA VAL A 106 19.45 -16.54 0.91
C VAL A 106 18.97 -16.76 2.35
N SER A 107 19.47 -15.99 3.34
CA SER A 107 18.87 -16.01 4.69
C SER A 107 17.42 -15.50 4.67
N HIS A 108 17.07 -14.77 3.60
CA HIS A 108 15.73 -14.36 3.26
C HIS A 108 15.18 -15.43 2.32
N SER A 109 14.78 -16.59 2.86
CA SER A 109 13.86 -17.44 2.08
C SER A 109 12.75 -16.53 1.60
N TRP A 110 12.45 -16.51 0.30
CA TRP A 110 11.45 -15.63 -0.30
C TRP A 110 10.10 -15.87 0.38
N THR A 111 9.87 -15.17 1.48
CA THR A 111 8.83 -15.46 2.45
C THR A 111 7.48 -15.16 1.84
N ASP A 112 6.43 -15.84 2.30
CA ASP A 112 5.04 -15.63 1.85
C ASP A 112 4.52 -14.20 2.08
N VAL A 113 5.28 -13.32 2.74
CA VAL A 113 4.94 -11.92 3.00
C VAL A 113 5.45 -10.93 1.94
N HIS A 114 6.28 -11.36 0.99
CA HIS A 114 6.81 -10.49 -0.06
C HIS A 114 6.44 -10.99 -1.46
N MET A 115 6.42 -10.09 -2.42
CA MET A 115 6.23 -10.38 -3.84
C MET A 115 7.28 -9.68 -4.68
N THR A 116 7.49 -10.20 -5.89
CA THR A 116 8.50 -9.72 -6.83
C THR A 116 7.88 -9.03 -8.02
N PHE A 117 8.43 -7.87 -8.36
CA PHE A 117 8.12 -7.09 -9.54
C PHE A 117 9.34 -7.02 -10.44
N CYS A 118 9.14 -7.24 -11.73
CA CYS A 118 10.19 -7.19 -12.71
C CYS A 118 9.88 -6.13 -13.76
N ASP A 119 10.93 -5.49 -14.28
CA ASP A 119 10.81 -4.55 -15.40
C ASP A 119 10.20 -5.26 -16.62
N LYS A 120 9.22 -4.60 -17.26
CA LYS A 120 8.51 -5.05 -18.46
C LYS A 120 9.35 -4.87 -19.72
N VAL A 121 10.33 -3.97 -19.72
CA VAL A 121 11.11 -3.52 -20.89
C VAL A 121 11.99 -4.63 -21.52
N LYS A 122 11.97 -5.86 -20.99
CA LYS A 122 12.74 -7.00 -21.51
C LYS A 122 11.93 -8.22 -21.93
N ILE A 123 10.61 -8.08 -22.08
CA ILE A 123 9.76 -9.14 -22.61
C ILE A 123 9.77 -9.07 -24.15
N ASP A 124 10.93 -9.31 -24.75
CA ASP A 124 11.13 -9.41 -26.21
C ASP A 124 11.55 -10.85 -26.59
N GLU A 125 11.60 -11.15 -27.89
CA GLU A 125 11.60 -12.47 -28.61
C GLU A 125 12.37 -13.68 -28.03
N GLU A 126 13.24 -13.53 -27.02
CA GLU A 126 14.02 -14.62 -26.40
C GLU A 126 13.28 -15.34 -25.25
N THR A 127 12.06 -14.94 -24.91
CA THR A 127 11.28 -15.60 -23.86
C THR A 127 10.71 -16.95 -24.31
N VAL A 128 10.96 -18.01 -23.53
CA VAL A 128 10.33 -19.31 -23.77
C VAL A 128 8.93 -19.30 -23.16
N ALA A 129 7.91 -19.36 -24.02
CA ALA A 129 6.53 -19.58 -23.59
C ALA A 129 6.32 -21.03 -23.14
N GLY A 130 5.73 -21.22 -21.97
CA GLY A 130 5.39 -22.53 -21.42
C GLY A 130 3.92 -22.63 -21.01
N ASN A 131 3.39 -23.85 -20.95
CA ASN A 131 2.01 -24.11 -20.52
C ASN A 131 1.92 -24.15 -18.98
N ALA A 132 1.12 -23.25 -18.41
CA ALA A 132 0.98 -23.03 -16.96
C ALA A 132 0.39 -24.22 -16.19
N THR A 133 -0.34 -25.13 -16.85
CA THR A 133 -0.88 -26.35 -16.20
C THR A 133 0.21 -27.25 -15.61
N LYS A 134 1.47 -27.12 -16.04
CA LYS A 134 2.61 -27.86 -15.49
C LYS A 134 3.31 -27.13 -14.33
N PHE A 135 2.97 -25.87 -14.08
CA PHE A 135 3.62 -25.03 -13.06
C PHE A 135 2.79 -25.06 -11.75
N HIS A 136 2.74 -26.23 -11.09
CA HIS A 136 1.96 -26.50 -9.87
C HIS A 136 2.57 -25.89 -8.58
N ARG A 137 2.97 -24.62 -8.57
CA ARG A 137 3.59 -23.98 -7.39
C ARG A 137 3.01 -22.61 -7.04
N PHE A 138 1.75 -22.38 -7.36
CA PHE A 138 1.02 -21.25 -6.82
C PHE A 138 -0.08 -21.78 -5.92
N ASP A 139 -0.04 -21.38 -4.65
CA ASP A 139 -1.18 -21.53 -3.77
C ASP A 139 -2.28 -20.59 -4.27
N GLU A 140 -3.53 -21.04 -4.20
CA GLU A 140 -4.70 -20.30 -4.69
C GLU A 140 -4.89 -18.94 -3.96
N ASP A 141 -4.13 -18.70 -2.90
CA ASP A 141 -4.14 -17.52 -2.03
C ASP A 141 -3.24 -16.36 -2.49
N ASP A 142 -2.51 -16.49 -3.61
CA ASP A 142 -1.81 -15.34 -4.21
C ASP A 142 -2.83 -14.43 -4.92
N GLU A 143 -3.52 -13.65 -4.10
CA GLU A 143 -4.58 -12.74 -4.48
C GLU A 143 -4.14 -11.81 -5.63
N PHE A 144 -4.97 -11.82 -6.67
CA PHE A 144 -4.79 -11.10 -7.91
C PHE A 144 -4.80 -9.59 -7.65
N ILE A 145 -3.65 -8.95 -7.75
CA ILE A 145 -3.61 -7.49 -7.90
C ILE A 145 -4.04 -7.17 -9.34
N ASP A 146 -5.16 -6.48 -9.47
CA ASP A 146 -5.69 -6.02 -10.75
C ASP A 146 -4.77 -4.93 -11.34
N PHE A 147 -3.83 -5.34 -12.19
CA PHE A 147 -2.79 -4.48 -12.76
C PHE A 147 -3.17 -3.85 -14.11
N ASP A 148 -4.36 -4.16 -14.64
CA ASP A 148 -4.83 -3.62 -15.93
C ASP A 148 -5.05 -2.08 -15.89
N LEU A 149 -4.87 -1.43 -14.74
CA LEU A 149 -5.14 -0.01 -14.52
C LEU A 149 -3.89 0.87 -14.32
N ILE A 150 -2.68 0.33 -14.34
CA ILE A 150 -1.47 1.12 -14.10
C ILE A 150 -0.50 0.96 -15.28
N GLU A 151 -0.16 2.07 -15.93
CA GLU A 151 1.00 2.20 -16.84
C GLU A 151 2.33 2.04 -16.08
N SER A 152 2.44 0.96 -15.30
CA SER A 152 3.63 0.64 -14.53
C SER A 152 4.65 -0.01 -15.46
N PRO A 153 5.92 0.44 -15.45
CA PRO A 153 6.98 -0.27 -16.14
C PRO A 153 7.31 -1.61 -15.47
N PHE A 154 6.71 -1.92 -14.33
CA PHE A 154 6.91 -3.15 -13.59
C PHE A 154 5.67 -4.04 -13.61
N VAL A 155 5.90 -5.34 -13.78
CA VAL A 155 4.87 -6.38 -13.73
C VAL A 155 5.23 -7.43 -12.67
N PRO A 156 4.25 -8.09 -12.04
CA PRO A 156 4.53 -9.21 -11.15
C PRO A 156 5.32 -10.30 -11.86
N CYS A 157 6.32 -10.85 -11.17
CA CYS A 157 7.12 -11.97 -11.63
C CYS A 157 7.41 -12.92 -10.48
N LYS A 158 7.87 -14.14 -10.74
CA LYS A 158 8.38 -15.07 -9.72
C LYS A 158 9.83 -15.44 -10.01
N ILE A 159 10.69 -15.33 -9.00
CA ILE A 159 12.08 -15.79 -9.10
C ILE A 159 12.10 -17.32 -9.10
N GLN A 160 12.69 -17.90 -10.15
CA GLN A 160 12.90 -19.34 -10.31
C GLN A 160 14.33 -19.74 -9.97
N GLY A 161 15.29 -18.86 -10.21
CA GLY A 161 16.71 -19.11 -9.99
C GLY A 161 17.49 -17.81 -9.82
N THR A 162 18.68 -17.91 -9.24
CA THR A 162 19.57 -16.78 -9.03
C THR A 162 20.98 -17.14 -9.49
N ASN A 163 21.69 -16.16 -10.05
CA ASN A 163 23.10 -16.27 -10.37
C ASN A 163 23.84 -15.09 -9.73
N ARG A 164 24.49 -15.37 -8.59
CA ARG A 164 25.18 -14.35 -7.80
C ARG A 164 26.43 -13.81 -8.50
N GLU A 165 27.11 -14.63 -9.29
CA GLU A 165 28.32 -14.20 -10.00
C GLU A 165 28.00 -13.21 -11.12
N LYS A 166 26.88 -13.42 -11.82
CA LYS A 166 26.40 -12.52 -12.88
C LYS A 166 25.51 -11.38 -12.36
N GLU A 167 25.12 -11.44 -11.10
CA GLU A 167 24.07 -10.57 -10.51
C GLU A 167 22.76 -10.61 -11.31
N THR A 168 22.30 -11.82 -11.66
CA THR A 168 21.08 -12.05 -12.44
C THR A 168 20.07 -12.99 -11.77
N PHE A 169 18.83 -12.90 -12.22
CA PHE A 169 17.70 -13.73 -11.81
C PHE A 169 17.07 -14.41 -13.02
N ASP A 170 16.70 -15.67 -12.84
CA ASP A 170 15.78 -16.33 -13.74
C ASP A 170 14.37 -16.08 -13.21
N VAL A 171 13.50 -15.46 -14.01
CA VAL A 171 12.16 -15.06 -13.58
C VAL A 171 11.09 -15.62 -14.49
N VAL A 172 9.91 -15.82 -13.91
CA VAL A 172 8.70 -16.23 -14.61
C VAL A 172 7.73 -15.06 -14.59
N TYR A 173 7.33 -14.57 -15.77
CA TYR A 173 6.26 -13.61 -15.94
C TYR A 173 4.94 -14.32 -16.21
N TYR A 174 3.86 -13.79 -15.63
CA TYR A 174 2.49 -14.18 -15.97
C TYR A 174 1.98 -13.24 -17.04
N TRP A 175 1.90 -13.74 -18.27
CA TRP A 175 1.40 -12.96 -19.38
C TRP A 175 -0.08 -13.28 -19.56
N ASN A 176 -0.96 -12.31 -19.34
CA ASN A 176 -2.37 -12.47 -19.63
C ASN A 176 -2.57 -12.37 -21.15
N ALA A 177 -2.69 -13.52 -21.82
CA ALA A 177 -3.20 -13.55 -23.18
C ALA A 177 -4.67 -13.12 -23.13
N TYR A 178 -4.91 -11.82 -23.33
CA TYR A 178 -6.24 -11.23 -23.49
C TYR A 178 -7.14 -12.12 -24.34
N ASN A 179 -8.04 -12.86 -23.68
CA ASN A 179 -9.32 -13.39 -24.17
C ASN A 179 -9.98 -14.31 -23.12
N VAL A 180 -9.96 -13.94 -21.84
CA VAL A 180 -10.81 -14.63 -20.86
C VAL A 180 -12.15 -13.90 -20.81
N ASN A 181 -13.19 -14.50 -21.42
CA ASN A 181 -14.57 -14.10 -21.17
C ASN A 181 -14.84 -14.28 -19.67
N ILE A 182 -14.83 -13.18 -18.91
CA ILE A 182 -15.17 -13.18 -17.50
C ILE A 182 -16.64 -13.61 -17.39
N THR A 183 -16.86 -14.88 -17.06
CA THR A 183 -18.21 -15.38 -16.84
C THR A 183 -18.52 -15.19 -15.36
N ILE A 184 -19.30 -14.16 -15.04
CA ILE A 184 -19.73 -13.86 -13.66
C ILE A 184 -20.78 -14.91 -13.28
N VAL A 185 -20.35 -16.08 -12.82
CA VAL A 185 -21.24 -17.10 -12.28
C VAL A 185 -21.09 -17.08 -10.78
N THR A 186 -22.05 -16.45 -10.10
CA THR A 186 -22.07 -16.19 -8.65
C THR A 186 -20.99 -15.21 -8.20
N GLN A 187 -21.18 -14.48 -7.10
CA GLN A 187 -20.26 -13.43 -6.59
C GLN A 187 -18.82 -13.89 -6.26
N ARG A 188 -18.43 -15.10 -6.65
CA ARG A 188 -17.05 -15.57 -6.70
C ARG A 188 -16.57 -15.54 -8.14
N VAL A 189 -15.78 -14.55 -8.48
CA VAL A 189 -15.07 -14.50 -9.76
C VAL A 189 -14.09 -15.68 -9.78
N LEU A 190 -14.46 -16.78 -10.46
CA LEU A 190 -13.52 -17.84 -10.80
C LEU A 190 -12.55 -17.27 -11.84
N LYS A 191 -11.45 -16.70 -11.36
CA LYS A 191 -10.40 -16.15 -12.22
C LYS A 191 -9.59 -17.32 -12.77
N MET A 192 -9.71 -17.56 -14.07
CA MET A 192 -8.87 -18.51 -14.79
C MET A 192 -7.42 -18.01 -14.78
N TYR A 193 -6.52 -18.82 -14.23
CA TYR A 193 -5.08 -18.64 -14.35
C TYR A 193 -4.73 -18.43 -15.83
N SER A 194 -3.85 -17.47 -16.12
CA SER A 194 -3.25 -17.40 -17.45
C SER A 194 -2.64 -18.78 -17.75
N SER A 195 -3.05 -19.37 -18.87
CA SER A 195 -2.54 -20.67 -19.31
C SER A 195 -1.09 -20.59 -19.81
N GLU A 196 -0.51 -19.39 -19.91
CA GLU A 196 0.81 -19.16 -20.46
C GLU A 196 1.69 -18.36 -19.48
N TYR A 197 2.96 -18.75 -19.40
CA TYR A 197 3.98 -18.00 -18.70
C TYR A 197 5.20 -17.82 -19.60
N LEU A 198 5.97 -16.77 -19.32
CA LEU A 198 7.23 -16.49 -20.01
C LEU A 198 8.37 -16.66 -19.01
N ILE A 199 9.35 -17.50 -19.34
CA ILE A 199 10.60 -17.57 -18.59
C ILE A 199 11.59 -16.62 -19.22
N LEU A 200 12.12 -15.69 -18.42
CA LEU A 200 13.25 -14.86 -18.78
C LEU A 200 14.46 -15.29 -17.94
N LYS A 201 15.54 -15.63 -18.63
CA LYS A 201 16.81 -16.01 -18.03
C LYS A 201 17.71 -14.80 -17.86
N ASP A 202 18.58 -14.85 -16.86
CA ASP A 202 19.64 -13.86 -16.66
C ASP A 202 19.14 -12.38 -16.58
N LEU A 203 17.96 -12.13 -15.99
CA LEU A 203 17.44 -10.78 -15.75
C LEU A 203 18.33 -10.04 -14.72
N PRO A 204 18.92 -8.87 -15.04
CA PRO A 204 19.76 -8.15 -14.09
C PRO A 204 19.06 -7.81 -12.78
N ALA A 205 19.76 -7.94 -11.65
CA ALA A 205 19.24 -7.70 -10.31
C ALA A 205 18.54 -6.34 -10.12
N LYS A 206 19.05 -5.30 -10.78
CA LYS A 206 18.47 -3.94 -10.74
C LYS A 206 17.06 -3.85 -11.34
N ASN A 207 16.64 -4.84 -12.14
CA ASN A 207 15.34 -4.91 -12.78
C ASN A 207 14.34 -5.76 -11.97
N VAL A 208 14.74 -6.28 -10.81
CA VAL A 208 13.89 -7.05 -9.91
C VAL A 208 13.67 -6.23 -8.66
N HIS A 209 12.44 -6.10 -8.19
CA HIS A 209 12.06 -5.35 -7.00
C HIS A 209 11.27 -6.25 -6.06
N PHE A 210 11.64 -6.23 -4.78
CA PHE A 210 10.83 -6.83 -3.73
C PHE A 210 9.87 -5.77 -3.21
N ILE A 211 8.60 -6.12 -3.09
CA ILE A 211 7.61 -5.33 -2.38
C ILE A 211 6.88 -6.21 -1.39
N GLU A 212 6.31 -5.60 -0.38
CA GLU A 212 5.47 -6.30 0.58
C GLU A 212 4.16 -6.72 -0.08
N LYS A 213 3.71 -7.97 0.14
CA LYS A 213 2.40 -8.38 -0.35
C LYS A 213 1.34 -7.48 0.29
N PRO A 214 0.33 -7.04 -0.47
CA PRO A 214 -0.85 -6.42 0.12
C PRO A 214 -1.36 -7.29 1.27
N GLU A 215 -1.84 -6.65 2.33
CA GLU A 215 -2.48 -7.35 3.46
C GLU A 215 -1.56 -8.20 4.35
N ARG A 216 -0.30 -8.35 3.99
CA ARG A 216 0.71 -9.04 4.81
C ARG A 216 1.53 -8.10 5.69
N SER A 217 1.51 -6.80 5.43
CA SER A 217 2.16 -5.80 6.29
C SER A 217 1.52 -5.74 7.67
N CYS A 218 2.30 -5.37 8.69
CA CYS A 218 1.79 -5.25 10.05
C CYS A 218 0.59 -4.29 10.17
N GLU A 219 0.50 -3.29 9.29
CA GLU A 219 -0.63 -2.37 9.22
C GLU A 219 -1.85 -3.02 8.55
N ARG A 220 -1.61 -3.92 7.59
CA ARG A 220 -2.66 -4.56 6.80
C ARG A 220 -3.05 -5.98 7.24
N LYS A 221 -2.38 -6.56 8.22
CA LYS A 221 -2.74 -7.87 8.81
C LYS A 221 -4.13 -7.81 9.46
N THR A 222 -4.87 -8.92 9.39
CA THR A 222 -6.13 -9.11 10.12
C THR A 222 -5.91 -8.99 11.62
N GLY A 223 -6.70 -8.14 12.28
CA GLY A 223 -6.57 -7.84 13.72
C GLY A 223 -5.63 -6.69 14.06
N SER A 224 -4.93 -6.11 13.07
CA SER A 224 -4.16 -4.88 13.26
C SER A 224 -5.10 -3.73 13.57
N PHE A 225 -4.72 -2.89 14.53
CA PHE A 225 -5.52 -1.72 14.87
C PHE A 225 -5.55 -0.74 13.70
N ARG A 226 -6.76 -0.43 13.23
CA ARG A 226 -7.02 0.62 12.24
C ARG A 226 -8.19 1.44 12.71
N HIS A 227 -8.03 2.75 12.64
CA HIS A 227 -9.10 3.69 12.91
C HIS A 227 -8.90 4.94 12.07
N ALA A 228 -9.99 5.55 11.61
CA ALA A 228 -9.92 6.80 10.87
C ALA A 228 -9.32 7.90 11.74
N ILE A 229 -8.52 8.77 11.10
CA ILE A 229 -8.15 10.04 11.71
C ILE A 229 -9.33 11.00 11.61
N MET A 230 -9.54 11.80 12.64
CA MET A 230 -10.55 12.85 12.64
C MET A 230 -9.98 14.10 11.98
N ILE A 231 -10.73 14.69 11.05
CA ILE A 231 -10.46 16.03 10.54
C ILE A 231 -11.38 16.97 11.32
N PRO A 232 -10.83 17.98 12.03
CA PRO A 232 -11.65 18.93 12.79
C PRO A 232 -12.72 19.62 11.92
N ASP A 233 -13.96 19.72 12.41
CA ASP A 233 -15.08 20.29 11.67
C ASP A 233 -14.86 21.78 11.33
N ASP A 234 -14.12 22.50 12.16
CA ASP A 234 -13.75 23.90 11.93
C ASP A 234 -12.82 24.08 10.72
N MET A 235 -12.24 23.01 10.19
CA MET A 235 -11.48 23.06 8.94
C MET A 235 -12.39 23.21 7.71
N PHE A 236 -13.64 22.75 7.75
CA PHE A 236 -14.51 22.77 6.58
C PHE A 236 -15.26 24.11 6.47
N PRO A 237 -15.39 24.69 5.26
CA PRO A 237 -16.23 25.87 5.05
C PRO A 237 -17.68 25.62 5.48
N GLU A 238 -18.33 26.59 6.12
CA GLU A 238 -19.74 26.49 6.53
C GLU A 238 -20.67 26.17 5.34
N SER A 239 -20.36 26.68 4.15
CA SER A 239 -21.13 26.39 2.92
C SER A 239 -21.05 24.93 2.47
N TRP A 240 -20.12 24.14 3.01
CA TRP A 240 -19.93 22.73 2.70
C TRP A 240 -20.52 21.81 3.77
N LYS A 241 -20.82 22.34 4.96
CA LYS A 241 -21.41 21.58 6.05
C LYS A 241 -22.89 21.36 5.77
N ASP A 242 -23.36 20.16 6.08
CA ASP A 242 -24.79 19.86 6.03
C ASP A 242 -25.47 20.47 7.26
N LEU A 243 -25.96 21.69 7.12
CA LEU A 243 -26.68 22.40 8.19
C LEU A 243 -28.12 21.89 8.40
N SER A 244 -28.56 20.87 7.64
CA SER A 244 -29.95 20.42 7.66
C SER A 244 -30.32 19.48 8.81
N ASN A 245 -29.36 19.11 9.67
CA ASN A 245 -29.56 18.14 10.75
C ASN A 245 -29.36 18.66 12.19
N ASP A 246 -29.36 19.98 12.42
CA ASP A 246 -29.37 20.57 13.77
C ASP A 246 -30.80 20.89 14.28
N ILE A 247 -31.75 19.94 14.11
CA ILE A 247 -33.10 19.98 14.75
C ILE A 247 -33.27 18.77 15.68
#